data_AF-A0A1J3DWF2-F1
#
_entry.id   AF-A0A1J3DWF2-F1
#
_cell.length_a   1.000
_cell.length_b   1.000
_cell.length_c   1.000
_cell.angle_alpha   90.00
_cell.angle_beta   90.00
_cell.angle_gamma   90.00
#
_symmetry.space_group_name_H-M   'P 1'
#
loop_
_entity.id
_entity.type
_entity.pdbx_description
1 polymer ?
#
loop_
_entity_poly.entity_id
_entity_poly.type
_entity_poly.pdbx_seq_one_letter_code
_entity_poly.pdbx_strand_id
1 'polypeptide(L)'
;MVTEAWIVKMRNQVSANLKHALLLESPSAKKPSLPKQTIGILSFEVANVMFKTVHLHRSLSDAEISKLKSDVFRSEGVRNLVSSDENHLLHLAVSEKLDDLSRVASVVSRLGKKCSEPALQGFEHVYEDIVNGAIDFRKLGFLVKDMESMVKKMERFVNATCSLYSEMEVMNELEQAIVKLQRSQQHQESVKAFEQKLMWQRQDVRSLRDASLWNQTYDKVVEMLARTVCTIYGRIETVFGKKDSTLKRDR
;
A
#
# COMPACT_ATOMS: atom_id res chain seq x y z
N MET A 1 -10.33 21.97 -9.62
CA MET A 1 -10.52 21.13 -10.84
C MET A 1 -9.90 19.75 -10.70
N VAL A 2 -8.68 19.63 -10.14
CA VAL A 2 -7.98 18.34 -9.94
C VAL A 2 -8.75 17.37 -9.03
N THR A 3 -9.34 17.88 -7.95
CA THR A 3 -10.11 17.11 -6.96
C THR A 3 -11.36 16.46 -7.53
N GLU A 4 -12.20 17.21 -8.24
CA GLU A 4 -13.41 16.67 -8.89
C GLU A 4 -13.08 15.58 -9.91
N ALA A 5 -12.02 15.78 -10.71
CA ALA A 5 -11.54 14.77 -11.65
C ALA A 5 -11.07 13.49 -10.95
N TRP A 6 -10.39 13.62 -9.81
CA TRP A 6 -9.97 12.48 -8.98
C TRP A 6 -11.17 11.73 -8.39
N ILE A 7 -12.16 12.45 -7.84
CA ILE A 7 -13.36 11.84 -7.24
C ILE A 7 -14.15 11.05 -8.28
N VAL A 8 -14.38 11.61 -9.46
CA VAL A 8 -15.08 10.92 -10.57
C VAL A 8 -14.32 9.66 -10.98
N LYS A 9 -12.99 9.75 -11.13
CA LYS A 9 -12.16 8.59 -11.47
C LYS A 9 -12.25 7.48 -10.43
N MET A 10 -12.05 7.82 -9.15
CA MET A 10 -12.10 6.84 -8.07
C MET A 10 -13.48 6.18 -7.98
N ARG A 11 -14.56 6.95 -8.14
CA ARG A 11 -15.93 6.42 -8.18
C ARG A 11 -16.13 5.41 -9.31
N ASN A 12 -15.66 5.74 -10.51
CA ASN A 12 -15.73 4.84 -11.66
C ASN A 12 -14.93 3.56 -11.42
N GLN A 13 -13.74 3.65 -10.82
CA GLN A 13 -12.94 2.48 -10.49
C GLN A 13 -13.62 1.59 -9.44
N VAL A 14 -14.18 2.15 -8.37
CA VAL A 14 -14.92 1.37 -7.37
C VAL A 14 -16.07 0.62 -8.05
N SER A 15 -16.79 1.28 -8.95
CA SER A 15 -17.88 0.64 -9.70
C SER A 15 -17.39 -0.48 -10.63
N ALA A 16 -16.21 -0.33 -11.24
CA ALA A 16 -15.61 -1.35 -12.11
C ALA A 16 -15.11 -2.55 -11.31
N ASN A 17 -14.48 -2.33 -10.15
CA ASN A 17 -14.04 -3.41 -9.26
C ASN A 17 -15.24 -4.20 -8.72
N LEU A 18 -16.35 -3.54 -8.39
CA LEU A 18 -17.57 -4.21 -7.95
C LEU A 18 -18.16 -5.10 -9.07
N LYS A 19 -18.11 -4.63 -10.33
CA LYS A 19 -18.51 -5.43 -11.50
C LYS A 19 -17.60 -6.64 -11.70
N HIS A 20 -16.28 -6.46 -11.60
CA HIS A 20 -15.30 -7.55 -11.69
C HIS A 20 -15.39 -8.56 -10.52
N ALA A 21 -15.90 -8.15 -9.36
CA ALA A 21 -16.11 -9.03 -8.21
C ALA A 21 -17.42 -9.84 -8.30
N LEU A 22 -18.41 -9.38 -9.06
CA LEU A 22 -19.75 -9.97 -9.12
C LEU A 22 -19.97 -10.91 -10.32
N LEU A 23 -19.23 -10.80 -11.44
CA LEU A 23 -19.34 -11.70 -12.60
C LEU A 23 -18.01 -11.85 -13.38
N LEU A 24 -17.84 -13.02 -14.02
CA LEU A 24 -16.81 -13.34 -15.02
C LEU A 24 -17.07 -12.57 -16.33
N GLU A 25 -15.99 -12.18 -17.04
CA GLU A 25 -15.92 -11.53 -18.37
C GLU A 25 -16.15 -10.01 -18.45
N SER A 26 -15.60 -9.23 -19.39
CA SER A 26 -14.75 -9.44 -20.59
C SER A 26 -13.92 -8.15 -20.85
N PRO A 27 -12.81 -8.18 -21.62
CA PRO A 27 -11.91 -7.04 -21.77
C PRO A 27 -12.49 -5.98 -22.73
N SER A 28 -13.10 -4.93 -22.18
CA SER A 28 -13.56 -3.79 -22.99
C SER A 28 -12.36 -2.99 -23.53
N ALA A 29 -12.42 -2.73 -24.84
CA ALA A 29 -11.44 -2.08 -25.71
C ALA A 29 -10.57 -0.98 -25.08
N LYS A 30 -9.24 -1.17 -25.12
CA LYS A 30 -8.25 -0.14 -24.80
C LYS A 30 -7.99 0.73 -26.03
N LYS A 31 -8.21 2.05 -25.91
CA LYS A 31 -7.59 3.06 -26.78
C LYS A 31 -6.06 2.94 -26.69
N PRO A 32 -5.29 3.27 -27.76
CA PRO A 32 -3.84 3.16 -27.72
C PRO A 32 -3.27 4.23 -26.79
N SER A 33 -3.01 3.87 -25.54
CA SER A 33 -2.30 4.71 -24.58
C SER A 33 -0.80 4.53 -24.73
N LEU A 34 -0.03 5.61 -24.53
CA LEU A 34 1.43 5.60 -24.39
C LEU A 34 1.94 4.40 -23.57
N PRO A 35 3.18 3.92 -23.80
CA PRO A 35 3.75 2.82 -23.05
C PRO A 35 3.70 3.14 -21.54
N LYS A 36 2.83 2.42 -20.83
CA LYS A 36 2.60 2.65 -19.40
C LYS A 36 3.86 2.28 -18.65
N GLN A 37 4.46 3.26 -17.98
CA GLN A 37 5.69 3.05 -17.22
C GLN A 37 5.43 2.03 -16.11
N THR A 38 6.27 1.00 -16.04
CA THR A 38 6.25 0.00 -14.96
C THR A 38 7.15 0.45 -13.81
N ILE A 39 6.90 -0.11 -12.63
CA ILE A 39 7.65 0.24 -11.41
C ILE A 39 9.10 -0.23 -11.51
N GLY A 40 9.34 -1.45 -12.00
CA GLY A 40 10.68 -2.04 -12.10
C GLY A 40 11.37 -2.14 -10.75
N ILE A 41 12.62 -1.69 -10.66
CA ILE A 41 13.48 -1.77 -9.45
C ILE A 41 12.86 -1.11 -8.21
N LEU A 42 12.00 -0.10 -8.39
CA LEU A 42 11.31 0.56 -7.29
C LEU A 42 10.26 -0.34 -6.62
N SER A 43 10.04 -1.57 -7.12
CA SER A 43 9.09 -2.52 -6.55
C SER A 43 9.35 -2.78 -5.08
N PHE A 44 10.62 -2.81 -4.67
CA PHE A 44 11.00 -3.07 -3.27
C PHE A 44 10.66 -1.90 -2.35
N GLU A 45 10.87 -0.66 -2.79
CA GLU A 45 10.46 0.52 -2.02
C GLU A 45 8.94 0.62 -1.96
N VAL A 46 8.25 0.39 -3.08
CA VAL A 46 6.79 0.36 -3.14
C VAL A 46 6.21 -0.75 -2.27
N ALA A 47 6.83 -1.92 -2.22
CA ALA A 47 6.41 -3.01 -1.33
C ALA A 47 6.50 -2.59 0.13
N ASN A 48 7.54 -1.87 0.54
CA ASN A 48 7.66 -1.32 1.89
C ASN A 48 6.55 -0.31 2.19
N VAL A 49 6.20 0.55 1.23
CA VAL A 49 5.08 1.50 1.40
C VAL A 49 3.76 0.75 1.53
N MET A 50 3.49 -0.25 0.68
CA MET A 50 2.30 -1.11 0.78
C MET A 50 2.24 -1.84 2.12
N PHE A 51 3.35 -2.41 2.59
CA PHE A 51 3.44 -3.07 3.89
C PHE A 51 3.07 -2.12 5.04
N LYS A 52 3.68 -0.92 5.07
CA LYS A 52 3.36 0.10 6.08
C LYS A 52 1.89 0.51 6.03
N THR A 53 1.33 0.64 4.83
CA THR A 53 -0.07 0.99 4.61
C THR A 53 -1.02 -0.10 5.14
N VAL A 54 -0.74 -1.37 4.83
CA VAL A 54 -1.49 -2.53 5.34
C VAL A 54 -1.41 -2.62 6.86
N HIS A 55 -0.20 -2.47 7.42
CA HIS A 55 0.02 -2.49 8.86
C HIS A 55 -0.76 -1.37 9.56
N LEU A 56 -0.70 -0.15 9.02
CA LEU A 56 -1.47 0.98 9.53
C LEU A 56 -2.98 0.68 9.52
N HIS A 57 -3.50 0.16 8.42
CA HIS A 57 -4.91 -0.23 8.32
C HIS A 57 -5.32 -1.27 9.39
N ARG A 58 -4.50 -2.31 9.60
CA ARG A 58 -4.75 -3.36 10.61
C ARG A 58 -4.67 -2.82 12.04
N SER A 59 -3.78 -1.87 12.31
CA SER A 59 -3.65 -1.21 13.62
C SER A 59 -4.88 -0.38 14.02
N LEU A 60 -5.77 -0.09 13.07
CA LEU A 60 -7.04 0.60 13.29
C LEU A 60 -8.23 -0.37 13.44
N SER A 61 -7.96 -1.67 13.57
CA SER A 61 -9.00 -2.67 13.88
C SER A 61 -9.54 -2.50 15.29
N ASP A 62 -10.82 -2.84 15.50
CA ASP A 62 -11.46 -2.68 16.80
C ASP A 62 -10.73 -3.48 17.91
N ALA A 63 -10.15 -4.63 17.55
CA ALA A 63 -9.32 -5.43 18.44
C ALA A 63 -8.04 -4.69 18.87
N GLU A 64 -7.29 -4.12 17.93
CA GLU A 64 -6.06 -3.36 18.21
C GLU A 64 -6.35 -2.07 18.99
N ILE A 65 -7.44 -1.38 18.66
CA ILE A 65 -7.86 -0.18 19.39
C ILE A 65 -8.32 -0.51 20.81
N SER A 66 -9.03 -1.63 20.99
CA SER A 66 -9.42 -2.10 22.32
C SER A 66 -8.19 -2.44 23.14
N LYS A 67 -7.23 -3.17 22.56
CA LYS A 67 -5.95 -3.52 23.19
C LYS A 67 -5.14 -2.28 23.56
N LEU A 68 -5.09 -1.26 22.69
CA LEU A 68 -4.43 0.02 22.97
C LEU A 68 -5.05 0.68 24.22
N LYS A 69 -6.38 0.73 24.30
CA LYS A 69 -7.09 1.35 25.43
C LYS A 69 -7.02 0.52 26.72
N SER A 70 -7.13 -0.81 26.64
CA SER A 70 -7.20 -1.67 27.82
C SER A 70 -5.84 -1.98 28.41
N ASP A 71 -4.82 -2.17 27.56
CA ASP A 71 -3.53 -2.71 27.99
C ASP A 71 -2.48 -1.60 28.03
N VAL A 72 -2.34 -0.87 26.91
CA VAL A 72 -1.27 0.14 26.77
C VAL A 72 -1.56 1.35 27.65
N PHE A 73 -2.75 1.96 27.53
CA PHE A 73 -3.09 3.16 28.31
C PHE A 73 -3.20 2.89 29.81
N ARG A 74 -3.57 1.67 30.22
CA ARG A 74 -3.67 1.29 31.63
C ARG A 74 -2.35 0.82 32.24
N SER A 75 -1.32 0.63 31.42
CA SER A 75 0.01 0.27 31.92
C SER A 75 0.57 1.37 32.83
N GLU A 76 1.19 0.95 33.93
CA GLU A 76 1.75 1.87 34.92
C GLU A 76 2.81 2.79 34.29
N GLY A 77 3.62 2.26 33.38
CA GLY A 77 4.63 3.02 32.65
C GLY A 77 4.04 4.17 31.84
N VAL A 78 2.99 3.93 31.06
CA VAL A 78 2.35 5.00 30.25
C VAL A 78 1.67 6.03 31.14
N ARG A 79 0.98 5.59 32.20
CA ARG A 79 0.28 6.50 33.13
C ARG A 79 1.24 7.40 33.91
N ASN A 80 2.41 6.89 34.28
CA ASN A 80 3.39 7.62 35.09
C ASN A 80 4.36 8.44 34.25
N LEU A 81 4.73 7.99 33.03
CA LEU A 81 5.76 8.64 32.20
C LEU A 81 5.20 9.52 31.09
N VAL A 82 3.97 9.26 30.61
CA VAL A 82 3.37 10.00 29.48
C VAL A 82 2.21 10.86 29.98
N SER A 83 1.10 10.23 30.38
CA SER A 83 -0.07 10.92 30.94
C SER A 83 -1.05 9.90 31.51
N SER A 84 -1.78 10.31 32.55
CA SER A 84 -2.90 9.56 33.10
C SER A 84 -4.26 9.94 32.48
N ASP A 85 -4.32 11.00 31.67
CA ASP A 85 -5.52 11.38 30.92
C ASP A 85 -5.64 10.59 29.62
N GLU A 86 -6.64 9.71 29.54
CA GLU A 86 -6.93 8.91 28.36
C GLU A 86 -7.20 9.76 27.11
N ASN A 87 -7.77 10.97 27.25
CA ASN A 87 -8.01 11.84 26.10
C ASN A 87 -6.69 12.36 25.51
N HIS A 88 -5.74 12.74 26.36
CA HIS A 88 -4.40 13.11 25.93
C HIS A 88 -3.68 11.95 25.22
N LEU A 89 -3.74 10.74 25.79
CA LEU A 89 -3.16 9.55 25.17
C LEU A 89 -3.80 9.21 23.82
N LEU A 90 -5.13 9.37 23.70
CA LEU A 90 -5.84 9.21 22.42
C LEU A 90 -5.41 10.25 21.39
N HIS A 91 -5.29 11.52 21.78
CA HIS A 91 -4.81 12.57 20.88
C HIS A 91 -3.39 12.30 20.40
N LEU A 92 -2.50 11.81 21.29
CA LEU A 92 -1.15 11.42 20.92
C LEU A 92 -1.16 10.27 19.90
N ALA A 93 -1.96 9.22 20.16
CA ALA A 93 -2.10 8.10 19.24
C ALA A 93 -2.64 8.52 17.86
N VAL A 94 -3.63 9.42 17.82
CA VAL A 94 -4.13 9.97 16.55
C VAL A 94 -3.04 10.71 15.79
N SER A 95 -2.31 11.59 16.47
CA SER A 95 -1.22 12.35 15.86
C SER A 95 -0.18 11.41 15.23
N GLU A 96 0.24 10.37 15.96
CA GLU A 96 1.20 9.40 15.46
C GLU A 96 0.69 8.64 14.22
N LYS A 97 -0.58 8.22 14.22
CA LYS A 97 -1.20 7.52 13.09
C LYS A 97 -1.36 8.42 11.87
N LEU A 98 -1.70 9.70 12.07
CA LEU A 98 -1.78 10.68 10.98
C LEU A 98 -0.39 11.02 10.42
N ASP A 99 0.64 11.07 11.25
CA ASP A 99 2.02 11.25 10.81
C ASP A 99 2.50 10.05 9.98
N ASP A 100 2.21 8.83 10.42
CA ASP A 100 2.46 7.60 9.64
C ASP A 100 1.75 7.63 8.28
N LEU A 101 0.48 8.02 8.27
CA LEU A 101 -0.31 8.13 7.05
C LEU A 101 0.25 9.19 6.11
N SER A 102 0.65 10.34 6.63
CA SER A 102 1.20 11.46 5.85
C SER A 102 2.55 11.11 5.22
N ARG A 103 3.38 10.32 5.92
CA ARG A 103 4.60 9.73 5.33
C ARG A 103 4.28 8.83 4.14
N VAL A 104 3.28 7.96 4.26
CA VAL A 104 2.82 7.11 3.15
C VAL A 104 2.29 7.98 2.00
N ALA A 105 1.42 8.95 2.30
CA ALA A 105 0.82 9.84 1.31
C ALA A 105 1.87 10.61 0.50
N SER A 106 2.92 11.11 1.16
CA SER A 106 4.04 11.79 0.50
C SER A 106 4.74 10.89 -0.54
N VAL A 107 4.99 9.62 -0.21
CA VAL A 107 5.57 8.68 -1.19
C VAL A 107 4.60 8.40 -2.33
N VAL A 108 3.31 8.21 -2.04
CA VAL A 108 2.27 8.02 -3.07
C VAL A 108 2.19 9.23 -4.01
N SER A 109 2.26 10.45 -3.50
CA SER A 109 2.31 11.68 -4.29
C SER A 109 3.53 11.73 -5.20
N ARG A 110 4.72 11.33 -4.70
CA ARG A 110 5.94 11.24 -5.51
C ARG A 110 5.83 10.19 -6.61
N LEU A 111 5.23 9.03 -6.33
CA LEU A 111 4.93 8.00 -7.34
C LEU A 111 3.88 8.50 -8.35
N GLY A 112 2.90 9.28 -7.89
CA GLY A 112 1.85 9.90 -8.69
C GLY A 112 2.39 10.77 -9.82
N LYS A 113 3.50 11.49 -9.59
CA LYS A 113 4.18 12.32 -10.61
C LYS A 113 4.66 11.52 -11.84
N LYS A 114 4.82 10.19 -11.72
CA LYS A 114 5.16 9.27 -12.82
C LYS A 114 3.96 8.58 -13.48
N CYS A 115 2.75 8.85 -12.99
CA CYS A 115 1.53 8.31 -13.60
C CYS A 115 1.26 8.98 -14.95
N SER A 116 0.60 8.25 -15.86
CA SER A 116 0.13 8.81 -17.14
C SER A 116 -1.16 9.62 -16.97
N GLU A 117 -1.87 9.37 -15.87
CA GLU A 117 -3.19 9.90 -15.61
C GLU A 117 -3.14 11.17 -14.77
N PRO A 118 -3.62 12.32 -15.28
CA PRO A 118 -3.53 13.62 -14.58
C PRO A 118 -4.17 13.63 -13.19
N ALA A 119 -5.28 12.88 -13.03
CA ALA A 119 -5.94 12.74 -11.74
C ALA A 119 -5.02 12.13 -10.67
N LEU A 120 -4.13 11.19 -11.03
CA LEU A 120 -3.20 10.55 -10.10
C LEU A 120 -1.95 11.40 -9.85
N GLN A 121 -1.52 12.19 -10.83
CA GLN A 121 -0.41 13.13 -10.68
C GLN A 121 -0.71 14.19 -9.62
N GLY A 122 -1.97 14.62 -9.52
CA GLY A 122 -2.41 15.63 -8.56
C GLY A 122 -2.79 15.10 -7.16
N PHE A 123 -2.44 13.86 -6.81
CA PHE A 123 -2.85 13.24 -5.53
C PHE A 123 -2.42 14.03 -4.29
N GLU A 124 -1.27 14.71 -4.36
CA GLU A 124 -0.74 15.57 -3.28
C GLU A 124 -1.79 16.58 -2.80
N HIS A 125 -2.37 17.34 -3.72
CA HIS A 125 -3.42 18.32 -3.45
C HIS A 125 -4.70 17.66 -2.91
N VAL A 126 -5.06 16.49 -3.44
CA VAL A 126 -6.26 15.76 -2.97
C VAL A 126 -6.10 15.35 -1.51
N TYR A 127 -4.93 14.85 -1.12
CA TYR A 127 -4.65 14.47 0.26
C TYR A 127 -4.65 15.69 1.18
N GLU A 128 -4.00 16.79 0.78
CA GLU A 128 -4.01 18.05 1.53
C GLU A 128 -5.44 18.60 1.71
N ASP A 129 -6.26 18.60 0.67
CA ASP A 129 -7.65 19.05 0.74
C ASP A 129 -8.51 18.19 1.68
N ILE A 130 -8.21 16.89 1.78
CA ILE A 130 -8.86 15.98 2.75
C ILE A 130 -8.42 16.32 4.18
N VAL A 131 -7.11 16.44 4.42
CA VAL A 131 -6.55 16.71 5.75
C VAL A 131 -6.96 18.09 6.27
N ASN A 132 -7.04 19.09 5.40
CA ASN A 132 -7.48 20.45 5.72
C ASN A 132 -9.01 20.58 5.86
N GLY A 133 -9.78 19.51 5.62
CA GLY A 133 -11.24 19.52 5.72
C GLY A 133 -11.96 20.24 4.58
N ALA A 134 -11.26 20.61 3.50
CA ALA A 134 -11.87 21.17 2.29
C ALA A 134 -12.74 20.12 1.57
N ILE A 135 -12.38 18.83 1.69
CA ILE A 135 -13.18 17.70 1.23
C ILE A 135 -13.69 16.91 2.43
N ASP A 136 -15.01 16.92 2.64
CA ASP A 136 -15.64 16.04 3.62
C ASP A 136 -15.51 14.57 3.19
N PHE A 137 -14.69 13.79 3.91
CA PHE A 137 -14.50 12.37 3.66
C PHE A 137 -15.82 11.59 3.67
N ARG A 138 -16.86 12.04 4.39
CA ARG A 138 -18.19 11.40 4.36
C ARG A 138 -18.76 11.33 2.94
N LYS A 139 -18.45 12.33 2.09
CA LYS A 139 -18.83 12.33 0.66
C LYS A 139 -18.02 11.34 -0.17
N LEU A 140 -16.89 10.86 0.35
CA LEU A 140 -16.01 9.84 -0.23
C LEU A 140 -16.25 8.43 0.34
N GLY A 141 -17.36 8.19 1.05
CA GLY A 141 -17.67 6.89 1.66
C GLY A 141 -17.68 5.69 0.68
N PHE A 142 -17.79 5.94 -0.62
CA PHE A 142 -17.64 4.91 -1.65
C PHE A 142 -16.23 4.28 -1.71
N LEU A 143 -15.19 4.99 -1.25
CA LEU A 143 -13.81 4.50 -1.24
C LEU A 143 -13.62 3.30 -0.31
N VAL A 144 -14.43 3.21 0.76
CA VAL A 144 -14.37 2.15 1.78
C VAL A 144 -14.85 0.80 1.24
N LYS A 145 -15.63 0.78 0.15
CA LYS A 145 -16.13 -0.47 -0.45
C LYS A 145 -14.97 -1.38 -0.86
N ASP A 146 -15.08 -2.67 -0.64
CA ASP A 146 -14.06 -3.67 -1.01
C ASP A 146 -12.64 -3.41 -0.43
N MET A 147 -12.53 -2.58 0.61
CA MET A 147 -11.24 -2.20 1.19
C MET A 147 -10.43 -3.41 1.66
N GLU A 148 -11.09 -4.37 2.32
CA GLU A 148 -10.47 -5.62 2.77
C GLU A 148 -9.87 -6.42 1.60
N SER A 149 -10.57 -6.47 0.45
CA SER A 149 -10.04 -7.12 -0.75
C SER A 149 -8.81 -6.41 -1.29
N MET A 150 -8.77 -5.07 -1.18
CA MET A 150 -7.65 -4.26 -1.62
C MET A 150 -6.42 -4.47 -0.74
N VAL A 151 -6.62 -4.51 0.59
CA VAL A 151 -5.59 -4.84 1.59
C VAL A 151 -5.01 -6.23 1.31
N LYS A 152 -5.85 -7.25 1.11
CA LYS A 152 -5.40 -8.59 0.72
C LYS A 152 -4.62 -8.60 -0.59
N LYS A 153 -4.98 -7.75 -1.55
CA LYS A 153 -4.25 -7.62 -2.82
C LYS A 153 -2.89 -6.96 -2.63
N MET A 154 -2.79 -5.93 -1.79
CA MET A 154 -1.51 -5.33 -1.39
C MET A 154 -0.61 -6.37 -0.69
N GLU A 155 -1.15 -7.17 0.21
CA GLU A 155 -0.40 -8.25 0.88
C GLU A 155 0.16 -9.27 -0.11
N ARG A 156 -0.62 -9.70 -1.10
CA ARG A 156 -0.13 -10.59 -2.17
C ARG A 156 1.02 -9.96 -2.93
N PHE A 157 0.92 -8.67 -3.27
CA PHE A 157 1.99 -7.94 -3.95
C PHE A 157 3.25 -7.82 -3.08
N VAL A 158 3.10 -7.52 -1.79
CA VAL A 158 4.21 -7.45 -0.84
C VAL A 158 4.91 -8.82 -0.75
N ASN A 159 4.14 -9.89 -0.57
CA ASN A 159 4.69 -11.25 -0.47
C ASN A 159 5.41 -11.67 -1.75
N ALA A 160 4.79 -11.47 -2.92
CA ALA A 160 5.42 -11.79 -4.20
C ALA A 160 6.71 -10.98 -4.45
N THR A 161 6.73 -9.71 -4.03
CA THR A 161 7.92 -8.86 -4.16
C THR A 161 9.03 -9.24 -3.16
N CYS A 162 8.66 -9.71 -1.97
CA CYS A 162 9.59 -10.27 -0.99
C CYS A 162 10.22 -11.57 -1.51
N SER A 163 9.40 -12.50 -2.02
CA SER A 163 9.91 -13.72 -2.67
C SER A 163 10.82 -13.37 -3.86
N LEU A 164 10.45 -12.37 -4.67
CA LEU A 164 11.31 -11.91 -5.76
C LEU A 164 12.69 -11.44 -5.26
N TYR A 165 12.75 -10.73 -4.13
CA TYR A 165 14.02 -10.29 -3.54
C TYR A 165 14.90 -11.49 -3.17
N SER A 166 14.35 -12.44 -2.41
CA SER A 166 15.07 -13.65 -1.99
C SER A 166 15.52 -14.51 -3.18
N GLU A 167 14.66 -14.72 -4.18
CA GLU A 167 15.04 -15.51 -5.36
C GLU A 167 16.08 -14.82 -6.25
N MET A 168 16.13 -13.48 -6.26
CA MET A 168 17.21 -12.74 -6.93
C MET A 168 18.54 -12.88 -6.19
N GLU A 169 18.53 -12.94 -4.85
CA GLU A 169 19.73 -13.18 -4.04
C GLU A 169 20.29 -14.58 -4.29
N VAL A 170 19.43 -15.61 -4.26
CA VAL A 170 19.80 -16.99 -4.62
C VAL A 170 20.37 -17.08 -6.04
N MET A 171 19.77 -16.38 -7.00
CA MET A 171 20.28 -16.31 -8.37
C MET A 171 21.70 -15.73 -8.43
N ASN A 172 21.96 -14.64 -7.70
CA ASN A 172 23.27 -14.01 -7.63
C ASN A 172 24.32 -14.93 -6.97
N GLU A 173 23.95 -15.66 -5.92
CA GLU A 173 24.82 -16.65 -5.29
C GLU A 173 25.18 -17.79 -6.25
N LEU A 174 24.20 -18.30 -7.02
CA LEU A 174 24.42 -19.34 -8.03
C LEU A 174 25.37 -18.85 -9.14
N GLU A 175 25.19 -17.63 -9.63
CA GLU A 175 26.08 -17.03 -10.62
C GLU A 175 27.52 -16.91 -10.09
N GLN A 176 27.70 -16.47 -8.85
CA GLN A 176 29.01 -16.40 -8.22
C GLN A 176 29.64 -17.78 -8.00
N ALA A 177 28.83 -18.79 -7.62
CA ALA A 177 29.30 -20.16 -7.44
C ALA A 177 29.82 -20.76 -8.75
N ILE A 178 29.11 -20.54 -9.87
CA ILE A 178 29.54 -20.97 -11.20
C ILE A 178 30.89 -20.33 -11.58
N VAL A 179 31.02 -19.02 -11.38
CA VAL A 179 32.29 -18.31 -11.69
C VAL A 179 33.45 -18.86 -10.85
N LYS A 180 33.23 -19.15 -9.56
CA LYS A 180 34.25 -19.75 -8.69
C LYS A 180 34.65 -21.15 -9.15
N LEU A 181 33.67 -21.98 -9.54
CA LEU A 181 33.88 -23.35 -9.98
C LEU A 181 34.61 -23.44 -11.33
N GLN A 182 34.30 -22.53 -12.26
CA GLN A 182 35.00 -22.41 -13.54
C GLN A 182 36.48 -22.03 -13.33
N ARG A 183 36.78 -21.17 -12.34
CA ARG A 183 38.16 -20.76 -12.02
C ARG A 183 38.96 -21.87 -11.33
N SER A 184 38.31 -22.75 -10.57
CA SER A 184 39.00 -23.85 -9.88
C SER A 184 39.32 -25.05 -10.79
N GLN A 185 38.92 -25.02 -12.08
CA GLN A 185 39.07 -26.13 -13.03
C GLN A 185 38.52 -27.47 -12.49
N GLN A 186 37.57 -27.43 -11.56
CA GLN A 186 36.99 -28.61 -10.95
C GLN A 186 35.75 -29.08 -11.73
N HIS A 187 35.67 -30.41 -11.96
CA HIS A 187 34.50 -31.20 -12.39
C HIS A 187 33.53 -30.49 -13.36
N GLN A 188 33.74 -30.70 -14.65
CA GLN A 188 32.86 -30.18 -15.71
C GLN A 188 31.38 -30.60 -15.55
N GLU A 189 31.11 -31.73 -14.90
CA GLU A 189 29.76 -32.20 -14.58
C GLU A 189 29.07 -31.36 -13.49
N SER A 190 29.80 -30.90 -12.47
CA SER A 190 29.23 -30.03 -11.44
C SER A 190 28.94 -28.64 -11.99
N VAL A 191 29.78 -28.12 -12.90
CA VAL A 191 29.50 -26.86 -13.62
C VAL A 191 28.18 -26.95 -14.39
N LYS A 192 27.98 -28.02 -15.17
CA LYS A 192 26.74 -28.24 -15.93
C LYS A 192 25.50 -28.32 -15.04
N ALA A 193 25.61 -28.98 -13.88
CA ALA A 193 24.50 -29.08 -12.92
C ALA A 193 24.11 -27.71 -12.34
N PHE A 194 25.10 -26.88 -11.98
CA PHE A 194 24.86 -25.51 -11.49
C PHE A 194 24.29 -24.60 -12.58
N GLU A 195 24.76 -24.70 -13.81
CA GLU A 195 24.21 -23.96 -14.96
C GLU A 195 22.74 -24.32 -15.22
N GLN A 196 22.39 -25.60 -15.12
CA GLN A 196 21.00 -26.03 -15.23
C GLN A 196 20.14 -25.44 -14.09
N LYS A 197 20.65 -25.46 -12.85
CA LYS A 197 19.95 -24.86 -11.70
C LYS A 197 19.75 -23.35 -11.89
N LEU A 198 20.74 -22.64 -12.43
CA LEU A 198 20.63 -21.22 -12.76
C LEU A 198 19.55 -20.96 -13.83
N MET A 199 19.40 -21.83 -14.83
CA MET A 199 18.34 -21.69 -15.82
C MET A 199 16.94 -21.77 -15.20
N TRP A 200 16.71 -22.73 -14.30
CA TRP A 200 15.46 -22.84 -13.54
C TRP A 200 15.24 -21.61 -12.68
N GLN A 201 16.26 -21.17 -11.93
CA GLN A 201 16.19 -19.98 -11.08
C GLN A 201 15.81 -18.72 -11.89
N ARG A 202 16.37 -18.55 -13.08
CA ARG A 202 16.03 -17.43 -13.97
C ARG A 202 14.56 -17.47 -14.41
N GLN A 203 14.01 -18.66 -14.60
CA GLN A 203 12.59 -18.82 -14.93
C GLN A 203 11.70 -18.45 -13.75
N ASP A 204 12.07 -18.85 -12.53
CA ASP A 204 11.34 -18.51 -11.32
C ASP A 204 11.37 -17.00 -11.05
N VAL A 205 12.53 -16.35 -11.18
CA VAL A 205 12.66 -14.89 -11.08
C VAL A 205 11.79 -14.18 -12.12
N ARG A 206 11.71 -14.70 -13.36
CA ARG A 206 10.81 -14.14 -14.40
C ARG A 206 9.35 -14.24 -13.98
N SER A 207 8.91 -15.42 -13.54
CA SER A 207 7.54 -15.64 -13.04
C SER A 207 7.20 -14.72 -11.86
N LEU A 208 8.14 -14.55 -10.92
CA LEU A 208 7.96 -13.66 -9.77
C LEU A 208 7.93 -12.18 -10.17
N ARG A 209 8.68 -11.75 -11.20
CA ARG A 209 8.56 -10.38 -11.75
C ARG A 209 7.15 -10.11 -12.28
N ASP A 210 6.53 -11.10 -12.92
CA ASP A 210 5.15 -10.98 -13.43
C ASP A 210 4.10 -10.92 -12.31
N ALA A 211 4.30 -11.70 -11.24
CA ALA A 211 3.38 -11.74 -10.10
C ALA A 211 3.56 -10.56 -9.11
N SER A 212 4.76 -9.97 -9.05
CA SER A 212 5.12 -8.92 -8.08
C SER A 212 4.80 -7.51 -8.58
N LEU A 213 5.24 -6.51 -7.82
CA LEU A 213 5.14 -5.09 -8.19
C LEU A 213 6.04 -4.70 -9.35
N TRP A 214 7.05 -5.50 -9.70
CA TRP A 214 8.05 -5.18 -10.72
C TRP A 214 7.41 -4.85 -12.08
N ASN A 215 6.46 -5.67 -12.53
CA ASN A 215 5.75 -5.49 -13.80
C ASN A 215 4.41 -4.74 -13.66
N GLN A 216 4.10 -4.18 -12.49
CA GLN A 216 2.91 -3.33 -12.33
C GLN A 216 3.18 -1.92 -12.84
N THR A 217 2.12 -1.26 -13.32
CA THR A 217 2.18 0.14 -13.79
C THR A 217 2.03 1.10 -12.63
N TYR A 218 2.64 2.29 -12.74
CA TYR A 218 2.47 3.36 -11.74
C TYR A 218 1.00 3.69 -11.51
N ASP A 219 0.22 3.85 -12.59
CA ASP A 219 -1.20 4.19 -12.49
C ASP A 219 -1.96 3.23 -11.57
N LYS A 220 -1.79 1.91 -11.78
CA LYS A 220 -2.50 0.88 -11.02
C LYS A 220 -2.11 0.87 -9.54
N VAL A 221 -0.83 1.07 -9.25
CA VAL A 221 -0.31 1.04 -7.88
C VAL A 221 -0.64 2.32 -7.12
N VAL A 222 -0.45 3.48 -7.75
CA VAL A 222 -0.80 4.78 -7.15
C VAL A 222 -2.31 4.86 -6.93
N GLU A 223 -3.12 4.41 -7.88
CA GLU A 223 -4.58 4.37 -7.69
C GLU A 223 -4.99 3.53 -6.47
N MET A 224 -4.40 2.35 -6.31
CA MET A 224 -4.65 1.47 -5.17
C MET A 224 -4.22 2.09 -3.84
N LEU A 225 -3.01 2.66 -3.79
CA LEU A 225 -2.45 3.28 -2.59
C LEU A 225 -3.18 4.57 -2.23
N ALA A 226 -3.44 5.46 -3.19
CA ALA A 226 -4.15 6.72 -3.00
C ALA A 226 -5.54 6.49 -2.39
N ARG A 227 -6.31 5.57 -2.98
CA ARG A 227 -7.61 5.17 -2.44
C ARG A 227 -7.50 4.65 -1.01
N THR A 228 -6.52 3.78 -0.75
CA THR A 228 -6.30 3.20 0.57
C THR A 228 -5.93 4.25 1.61
N VAL A 229 -5.03 5.17 1.27
CA VAL A 229 -4.60 6.27 2.14
C VAL A 229 -5.80 7.12 2.55
N CYS A 230 -6.65 7.52 1.59
CA CYS A 230 -7.87 8.27 1.89
C CYS A 230 -8.82 7.46 2.80
N THR A 231 -9.01 6.16 2.53
CA THR A 231 -9.85 5.30 3.38
C THR A 231 -9.30 5.15 4.80
N ILE A 232 -7.98 5.05 4.98
CA ILE A 232 -7.34 4.99 6.29
C ILE A 232 -7.52 6.32 7.02
N TYR A 233 -7.35 7.47 6.36
CA TYR A 233 -7.62 8.78 6.95
C TYR A 233 -9.05 8.84 7.52
N GLY A 234 -10.03 8.49 6.69
CA GLY A 234 -11.43 8.42 7.13
C GLY A 234 -11.64 7.45 8.29
N ARG A 235 -10.94 6.32 8.32
CA ARG A 235 -11.01 5.36 9.43
C ARG A 235 -10.44 5.96 10.72
N ILE A 236 -9.30 6.66 10.68
CA ILE A 236 -8.72 7.36 11.83
C ILE A 236 -9.74 8.36 12.39
N GLU A 237 -10.33 9.19 11.53
CA GLU A 237 -11.39 10.13 11.92
C GLU A 237 -12.60 9.43 12.54
N THR A 238 -13.02 8.27 12.04
CA THR A 238 -14.17 7.55 12.63
C THR A 238 -13.87 6.84 13.94
N VAL A 239 -12.65 6.30 14.10
CA VAL A 239 -12.24 5.53 15.28
C VAL A 239 -11.93 6.45 16.45
N PHE A 240 -11.36 7.61 16.17
CA PHE A 240 -10.87 8.55 17.18
C PHE A 240 -11.64 9.87 17.22
N GLY A 241 -12.42 10.19 16.19
CA GLY A 241 -13.29 11.35 16.20
C GLY A 241 -14.32 11.26 17.33
N LYS A 242 -14.47 12.37 18.05
CA LYS A 242 -15.54 12.52 19.04
C LYS A 242 -16.87 12.25 18.35
N LYS A 243 -17.70 11.37 18.93
CA LYS A 243 -19.15 11.43 18.74
C LYS A 243 -19.63 12.77 19.32
N ASP A 244 -19.49 13.86 18.56
CA ASP A 244 -20.18 15.10 18.88
C ASP A 244 -21.67 14.89 18.62
N SER A 245 -22.40 14.46 19.66
CA SER A 245 -23.84 14.70 19.80
C SER A 245 -24.38 14.29 21.18
N THR A 246 -23.76 14.74 22.27
CA THR A 246 -24.51 15.00 23.52
C THR A 246 -23.83 16.11 24.31
N LEU A 247 -24.03 17.35 23.89
CA LEU A 247 -24.19 18.49 24.79
C LEU A 247 -25.00 19.51 24.03
N LYS A 248 -26.28 19.56 24.41
CA LYS A 248 -27.26 20.53 23.95
C LYS A 248 -26.66 21.92 24.05
N ARG A 249 -26.69 22.65 22.94
CA ARG A 249 -26.68 24.11 22.96
C ARG A 249 -28.07 24.51 23.46
N ASP A 250 -28.24 24.57 24.78
CA ASP A 250 -29.38 25.28 25.35
C ASP A 250 -29.19 26.78 25.07
N ARG A 251 -30.26 27.34 24.53
CA ARG A 251 -30.48 28.78 24.33
C ARG A 251 -30.72 29.46 25.66
#